data_AF-A0A1E7DL88-F1
#
_entry.id   AF-A0A1E7DL88-F1
#
_cell.length_a   1.000
_cell.length_b   1.000
_cell.length_c   1.000
_cell.angle_alpha   90.00
_cell.angle_beta   90.00
_cell.angle_gamma   90.00
#
_symmetry.space_group_name_H-M   'P 1'
#
loop_
_entity.id
_entity.type
_entity.pdbx_description
1 polymer ?
#
loop_
_entity_poly.entity_id
_entity_poly.type
_entity_poly.pdbx_seq_one_letter_code
_entity_poly.pdbx_strand_id
1 'polypeptide(L)'
;MDKDLTLTLGKVLGELYEIQKQQGINKVDNGHIYGLLHGFEEALKKEFENLNFISQEKVEAVSQYFSSFIKAGTETDDLPPFDSMRSQMEKQGMDQEQFITILRYLNASDRLNIDVNQLGNFELTSGDRNG
;
A
#
# COMPACT_ATOMS: atom_id res chain seq x y z
N MET A 1 17.30 6.04 4.43
CA MET A 1 17.27 7.18 3.48
C MET A 1 18.40 8.14 3.82
N ASP A 2 18.86 8.90 2.83
CA ASP A 2 19.77 10.03 3.09
C ASP A 2 19.09 11.08 4.00
N LYS A 3 19.88 11.73 4.87
CA LYS A 3 19.37 12.67 5.89
C LYS A 3 18.76 13.92 5.24
N ASP A 4 19.43 14.46 4.22
CA ASP A 4 18.96 15.66 3.53
C ASP A 4 17.71 15.35 2.71
N LEU A 5 17.63 14.15 2.10
CA LEU A 5 16.42 13.66 1.46
C LEU A 5 15.26 13.51 2.44
N THR A 6 15.51 12.95 3.64
CA THR A 6 14.48 12.76 4.68
C THR A 6 13.91 14.10 5.14
N LEU A 7 14.79 15.08 5.37
CA LEU A 7 14.38 16.43 5.76
C LEU A 7 13.59 17.13 4.66
N THR A 8 14.02 16.98 3.40
CA THR A 8 13.34 17.58 2.25
C THR A 8 11.93 17.01 2.09
N LEU A 9 11.79 15.69 2.12
CA LEU A 9 10.50 15.01 2.01
C LEU A 9 9.60 15.32 3.21
N GLY A 10 10.16 15.39 4.42
CA GLY A 10 9.43 15.77 5.63
C GLY A 10 8.80 17.15 5.49
N LYS A 11 9.56 18.15 5.02
CA LYS A 11 9.05 19.50 4.78
C LYS A 11 7.94 19.52 3.75
N VAL A 12 8.11 18.82 2.62
CA VAL A 12 7.07 18.73 1.59
C VAL A 12 5.78 18.10 2.15
N LEU A 13 5.87 17.03 2.94
CA LEU A 13 4.70 16.44 3.60
C LEU A 13 4.05 17.40 4.62
N GLY A 14 4.86 18.13 5.38
CA GLY A 14 4.37 19.15 6.31
C GLY A 14 3.53 20.22 5.61
N GLU A 15 4.03 20.76 4.49
CA GLU A 15 3.31 21.74 3.66
C GLU A 15 2.00 21.16 3.10
N LEU A 16 2.02 19.90 2.62
CA LEU A 16 0.82 19.23 2.13
C LEU A 16 -0.23 19.06 3.23
N TYR A 17 0.18 18.66 4.44
CA TYR A 17 -0.74 18.53 5.57
C TYR A 17 -1.31 19.87 6.03
N GLU A 18 -0.52 20.93 6.00
CA GLU A 18 -1.02 22.28 6.28
C GLU A 18 -2.08 22.72 5.27
N ILE A 19 -1.83 22.53 3.98
CA ILE A 19 -2.79 22.83 2.90
C ILE A 19 -4.08 22.03 3.07
N GLN A 20 -3.98 20.71 3.28
CA GLN A 20 -5.14 19.85 3.47
C GLN A 20 -5.96 20.23 4.71
N LYS A 21 -5.28 20.66 5.78
CA LYS A 21 -5.93 21.13 7.00
C LYS A 21 -6.68 22.44 6.79
N GLN A 22 -6.08 23.40 6.08
CA GLN A 22 -6.74 24.66 5.72
C GLN A 22 -7.99 24.43 4.85
N GLN A 23 -8.00 23.36 4.05
CA GLN A 23 -9.15 22.94 3.24
C GLN A 23 -10.17 22.09 4.01
N GLY A 24 -9.91 21.75 5.29
CA GLY A 24 -10.79 20.91 6.09
C GLY A 24 -10.81 19.43 5.70
N ILE A 25 -9.82 18.96 4.93
CA ILE A 25 -9.73 17.59 4.39
C ILE A 25 -9.04 16.65 5.40
N ASN A 26 -8.08 17.16 6.16
CA ASN A 26 -7.24 16.35 7.04
C ASN A 26 -7.29 16.83 8.51
N LYS A 27 -7.20 15.87 9.45
CA LYS A 27 -7.23 16.07 10.91
C LYS A 27 -5.86 15.90 11.58
N VAL A 28 -4.76 15.82 10.82
CA VAL A 28 -3.40 15.80 11.39
C VAL A 28 -3.21 16.98 12.36
N ASP A 29 -2.63 16.70 13.51
CA ASP A 29 -2.44 17.69 14.56
C ASP A 29 -1.35 18.72 14.20
N ASN A 30 -1.44 19.92 14.78
CA ASN A 30 -0.49 21.00 14.48
C ASN A 30 0.94 20.69 14.94
N GLY A 31 1.10 19.89 16.01
CA GLY A 31 2.42 19.53 16.53
C GLY A 31 3.19 18.65 15.55
N HIS A 32 2.50 17.68 14.93
CA HIS A 32 3.06 16.82 13.91
C HIS A 32 3.45 17.60 12.63
N ILE A 33 2.58 18.49 12.14
CA ILE A 33 2.89 19.37 11.00
C ILE A 33 4.13 20.23 11.30
N TYR A 34 4.15 20.88 12.46
CA TYR A 34 5.29 21.69 12.90
C TYR A 34 6.57 20.84 12.98
N GLY A 35 6.45 19.62 13.51
CA GLY A 35 7.52 18.64 13.60
C GLY A 35 8.14 18.33 12.23
N LEU A 36 7.31 18.05 11.24
CA LEU A 36 7.74 17.78 9.86
C LEU A 36 8.45 18.97 9.21
N LEU A 37 7.89 20.18 9.33
CA LEU A 37 8.44 21.40 8.76
C LEU A 37 9.81 21.78 9.33
N HIS A 38 10.07 21.43 10.60
CA HIS A 38 11.30 21.78 11.31
C HIS A 38 12.27 20.61 11.48
N GLY A 39 11.94 19.44 10.94
CA GLY A 39 12.84 18.28 10.93
C GLY A 39 12.95 17.55 12.27
N PHE A 40 11.88 17.53 13.07
CA PHE A 40 11.83 16.73 14.29
C PHE A 40 11.81 15.24 13.97
N GLU A 41 12.76 14.50 14.53
CA GLU A 41 12.99 13.08 14.21
C GLU A 41 11.76 12.21 14.46
N GLU A 42 11.03 12.43 15.55
CA GLU A 42 9.82 11.68 15.89
C GLU A 42 8.73 11.82 14.81
N ALA A 43 8.50 13.04 14.32
CA ALA A 43 7.52 13.31 13.27
C ALA A 43 7.94 12.66 11.95
N LEU A 44 9.22 12.76 11.59
CA LEU A 44 9.78 12.14 10.39
C LEU A 44 9.68 10.61 10.44
N LYS A 45 10.02 10.01 11.58
CA LYS A 45 9.94 8.55 11.79
C LYS A 45 8.52 8.04 11.62
N LYS A 46 7.54 8.72 12.20
CA LYS A 46 6.13 8.35 12.10
C LYS A 46 5.62 8.28 10.65
N GLU A 47 6.12 9.15 9.77
CA GLU A 47 5.76 9.14 8.34
C GLU A 47 6.57 8.13 7.52
N PHE A 48 7.87 7.97 7.83
CA PHE A 48 8.79 7.26 6.93
C PHE A 48 9.20 5.85 7.40
N GLU A 49 9.04 5.48 8.66
CA GLU A 49 9.43 4.13 9.14
C GLU A 49 8.53 3.01 8.61
N ASN A 50 7.27 3.31 8.25
CA ASN A 50 6.29 2.32 7.80
C ASN A 50 5.76 2.58 6.39
N LEU A 51 6.62 2.97 5.44
CA LEU A 51 6.22 3.20 4.05
C LEU A 51 5.73 1.94 3.31
N ASN A 52 5.64 0.78 3.97
CA ASN A 52 5.16 -0.50 3.44
C ASN A 52 5.70 -0.77 2.02
N PHE A 53 7.01 -0.56 1.83
CA PHE A 53 7.64 -0.62 0.52
C PHE A 53 7.41 -1.99 -0.14
N ILE A 54 6.83 -1.96 -1.34
CA ILE A 54 6.59 -3.14 -2.18
C ILE A 54 7.69 -3.20 -3.23
N SER A 55 8.53 -4.25 -3.17
CA SER A 55 9.60 -4.43 -4.15
C SER A 55 9.07 -4.89 -5.50
N GLN A 56 9.82 -4.59 -6.57
CA GLN A 56 9.54 -5.09 -7.92
C GLN A 56 9.47 -6.62 -7.96
N GLU A 57 10.33 -7.31 -7.20
CA GLU A 57 10.34 -8.78 -7.08
C GLU A 57 9.00 -9.31 -6.57
N LYS A 58 8.39 -8.66 -5.58
CA LYS A 58 7.06 -9.01 -5.07
C LYS A 58 5.98 -8.82 -6.14
N VAL A 59 6.04 -7.72 -6.88
CA VAL A 59 5.13 -7.45 -8.00
C VAL A 59 5.26 -8.53 -9.09
N GLU A 60 6.49 -8.90 -9.43
CA GLU A 60 6.78 -9.93 -10.43
C GLU A 60 6.31 -11.31 -9.99
N ALA A 61 6.50 -11.66 -8.72
CA ALA A 61 6.07 -12.94 -8.19
C ALA A 61 4.54 -13.13 -8.32
N VAL A 62 3.76 -12.09 -7.98
CA VAL A 62 2.30 -12.09 -8.19
C VAL A 62 1.97 -12.12 -9.68
N SER A 63 2.63 -11.30 -10.50
CA SER A 63 2.39 -11.26 -11.94
C SER A 63 2.67 -12.61 -12.62
N GLN A 64 3.72 -13.32 -12.20
CA GLN A 64 4.08 -14.64 -12.71
C GLN A 64 3.06 -15.69 -12.27
N TYR A 65 2.62 -15.65 -11.01
CA TYR A 65 1.57 -16.53 -10.51
C TYR A 65 0.29 -16.44 -11.36
N PHE A 66 -0.16 -15.24 -11.71
CA PHE A 66 -1.35 -15.05 -12.54
C PHE A 66 -1.12 -15.29 -14.04
N SER A 67 0.13 -15.26 -14.51
CA SER A 67 0.45 -15.40 -15.93
C SER A 67 0.03 -16.76 -16.52
N SER A 68 0.05 -17.83 -15.71
CA SER A 68 -0.40 -19.16 -16.14
C SER A 68 -1.91 -19.19 -16.40
N PHE A 69 -2.69 -18.54 -15.55
CA PHE A 69 -4.15 -18.45 -15.67
C PHE A 69 -4.55 -17.56 -16.85
N ILE A 70 -3.87 -16.41 -17.03
CA ILE A 70 -4.10 -15.52 -18.18
C ILE A 70 -3.80 -16.23 -19.50
N LYS A 71 -2.66 -16.93 -19.60
CA LYS A 71 -2.28 -17.67 -20.81
C LYS A 71 -3.25 -18.82 -21.13
N ALA A 72 -3.86 -19.42 -20.12
CA ALA A 72 -4.85 -20.47 -20.28
C ALA A 72 -6.24 -19.92 -20.67
N GLY A 73 -6.42 -18.61 -20.73
CA GLY A 73 -7.72 -17.98 -20.99
C GLY A 73 -8.73 -18.27 -19.86
N THR A 74 -8.22 -18.51 -18.65
CA THR A 74 -9.01 -18.89 -17.48
C THR A 74 -9.96 -17.76 -17.08
N GLU A 75 -11.25 -18.06 -16.98
CA GLU A 75 -12.24 -17.12 -16.44
C GLU A 75 -11.98 -16.91 -14.93
N THR A 76 -12.42 -15.78 -14.39
CA THR A 76 -12.15 -15.42 -12.99
C THR A 76 -12.72 -16.47 -12.00
N ASP A 77 -13.77 -17.19 -12.38
CA ASP A 77 -14.41 -18.25 -11.61
C ASP A 77 -13.58 -19.55 -11.51
N ASP A 78 -12.61 -19.73 -12.40
CA ASP A 78 -11.70 -20.88 -12.44
C ASP A 78 -10.40 -20.62 -11.65
N LEU A 79 -10.26 -19.42 -11.05
CA LEU A 79 -9.13 -19.10 -10.21
C LEU A 79 -9.19 -19.86 -8.87
N PRO A 80 -8.04 -20.23 -8.29
CA PRO A 80 -8.02 -20.79 -6.95
C PRO A 80 -8.69 -19.84 -5.95
N PRO A 81 -9.32 -20.38 -4.88
CA PRO A 81 -9.88 -19.54 -3.83
C PRO A 81 -8.84 -18.58 -3.24
N PHE A 82 -9.27 -17.39 -2.84
CA PHE A 82 -8.36 -16.34 -2.35
C PHE A 82 -7.42 -16.83 -1.25
N ASP A 83 -7.91 -17.59 -0.27
CA ASP A 83 -7.08 -18.16 0.80
C ASP A 83 -5.95 -19.06 0.26
N SER A 84 -6.21 -19.80 -0.81
CA SER A 84 -5.19 -20.65 -1.45
C SER A 84 -4.12 -19.80 -2.14
N MET A 85 -4.52 -18.72 -2.80
CA MET A 85 -3.60 -17.76 -3.42
C MET A 85 -2.78 -17.04 -2.35
N ARG A 86 -3.43 -16.54 -1.28
CA ARG A 86 -2.79 -15.89 -0.14
C ARG A 86 -1.74 -16.78 0.48
N SER A 87 -2.06 -18.03 0.80
CA SER A 87 -1.10 -18.96 1.39
C SER A 87 0.09 -19.27 0.49
N GLN A 88 -0.02 -19.11 -0.83
CA GLN A 88 1.15 -19.20 -1.72
C GLN A 88 2.02 -17.94 -1.65
N MET A 89 1.41 -16.76 -1.57
CA MET A 89 2.13 -15.49 -1.45
C MET A 89 2.80 -15.34 -0.08
N GLU A 90 2.16 -15.82 1.00
CA GLU A 90 2.75 -15.87 2.34
C GLU A 90 4.04 -16.70 2.37
N LYS A 91 4.09 -17.83 1.65
CA LYS A 91 5.31 -18.64 1.50
C LYS A 91 6.44 -17.89 0.77
N GLN A 92 6.10 -16.83 0.03
CA GLN A 92 7.05 -15.95 -0.65
C GLN A 92 7.38 -14.69 0.18
N GLY A 93 6.97 -14.63 1.45
CA GLY A 93 7.27 -13.51 2.35
C GLY A 93 6.41 -12.28 2.09
N MET A 94 5.20 -12.46 1.54
CA MET A 94 4.24 -11.41 1.29
C MET A 94 3.05 -11.53 2.24
N ASP A 95 2.76 -10.47 2.97
CA ASP A 95 1.55 -10.41 3.79
C ASP A 95 0.30 -10.12 2.94
N GLN A 96 -0.88 -10.24 3.56
CA GLN A 96 -2.15 -10.03 2.89
C GLN A 96 -2.31 -8.60 2.34
N GLU A 97 -1.88 -7.59 3.07
CA GLU A 97 -2.02 -6.19 2.68
C GLU A 97 -1.19 -5.90 1.41
N GLN A 98 0.05 -6.38 1.38
CA GLN A 98 0.94 -6.30 0.23
C GLN A 98 0.34 -7.04 -0.97
N PHE A 99 -0.18 -8.24 -0.77
CA PHE A 99 -0.78 -9.01 -1.86
C PHE A 99 -1.97 -8.28 -2.49
N ILE A 100 -2.91 -7.81 -1.67
CA ILE A 100 -4.07 -7.03 -2.14
C ILE A 100 -3.62 -5.76 -2.86
N THR A 101 -2.63 -5.06 -2.31
CA THR A 101 -2.10 -3.82 -2.92
C THR A 101 -1.49 -4.09 -4.29
N ILE A 102 -0.74 -5.19 -4.45
CA ILE A 102 -0.18 -5.59 -5.75
C ILE A 102 -1.28 -5.97 -6.73
N LEU A 103 -2.31 -6.71 -6.31
CA LEU A 103 -3.44 -7.05 -7.17
C LEU A 103 -4.13 -5.79 -7.70
N ARG A 104 -4.39 -4.81 -6.82
CA ARG A 104 -4.96 -3.51 -7.22
C ARG A 104 -4.06 -2.76 -8.19
N TYR A 105 -2.75 -2.75 -7.93
CA TYR A 105 -1.77 -2.12 -8.81
C TYR A 105 -1.74 -2.76 -10.20
N LEU A 106 -1.74 -4.09 -10.30
CA LEU A 106 -1.74 -4.80 -11.57
C LEU A 106 -3.05 -4.60 -12.34
N ASN A 107 -4.19 -4.56 -11.64
CA ASN A 107 -5.48 -4.25 -12.25
C ASN A 107 -5.54 -2.81 -12.77
N ALA A 108 -5.11 -1.83 -11.98
CA ALA A 108 -5.03 -0.44 -12.40
C ALA A 108 -4.02 -0.18 -13.54
N SER A 109 -3.12 -1.14 -13.79
CA SER A 109 -2.13 -1.08 -14.87
C SER A 109 -2.53 -1.90 -16.11
N ASP A 110 -3.77 -2.39 -16.20
CA ASP A 110 -4.27 -3.28 -17.27
C ASP A 110 -3.45 -4.58 -17.46
N ARG A 111 -2.64 -4.96 -16.46
CA ARG A 111 -1.81 -6.17 -16.49
C ARG A 111 -2.55 -7.41 -15.99
N LEU A 112 -3.69 -7.20 -15.33
CA LEU A 112 -4.51 -8.25 -14.73
C LEU A 112 -5.96 -7.77 -14.68
N ASN A 113 -6.84 -8.34 -15.52
CA ASN A 113 -8.26 -7.99 -15.49
C ASN A 113 -9.03 -8.91 -14.53
N ILE A 114 -8.77 -8.75 -13.23
CA ILE A 114 -9.50 -9.44 -12.17
C ILE A 114 -10.24 -8.37 -11.38
N ASP A 115 -11.55 -8.56 -11.20
CA ASP A 115 -12.31 -7.75 -10.25
C ASP A 115 -11.84 -8.10 -8.84
N VAL A 116 -10.93 -7.30 -8.31
CA VAL A 116 -10.38 -7.49 -6.98
C VAL A 116 -11.50 -7.43 -5.93
N ASN A 117 -12.66 -6.84 -6.19
CA ASN A 117 -13.79 -6.87 -5.25
C ASN A 117 -14.58 -8.18 -5.28
N GLN A 118 -14.42 -9.00 -6.32
CA GLN A 118 -15.04 -10.34 -6.40
C GLN A 118 -14.27 -11.39 -5.61
N LEU A 119 -13.01 -11.13 -5.26
CA LEU A 119 -12.19 -12.02 -4.42
C LEU A 119 -12.56 -11.95 -2.92
N GLY A 120 -13.60 -11.19 -2.58
CA GLY A 120 -14.13 -10.97 -1.23
C GLY A 120 -14.41 -9.49 -0.99
N ASN A 121 -15.34 -9.15 -0.08
CA ASN A 121 -15.47 -7.77 0.40
C ASN A 121 -14.19 -7.41 1.17
N PHE A 122 -13.20 -6.83 0.46
CA PHE A 122 -11.99 -6.29 1.06
C PHE A 122 -12.33 -4.99 1.77
N GLU A 123 -13.02 -5.08 2.90
CA GLU A 123 -12.94 -4.02 3.88
C GLU A 123 -11.48 -3.96 4.32
N LEU A 124 -10.80 -2.88 3.91
CA LEU A 124 -9.61 -2.44 4.62
C LEU A 124 -10.09 -2.23 6.04
N THR A 125 -9.83 -3.18 6.93
CA THR A 125 -9.88 -2.90 8.36
C THR A 125 -8.74 -1.90 8.59
N SER A 126 -9.04 -0.63 8.36
CA SER A 126 -8.35 0.50 8.97
C SER A 126 -8.24 0.07 10.41
N GLY A 127 -7.02 -0.22 10.88
CA GLY A 127 -6.81 -0.80 12.19
C GLY A 127 -7.65 -0.03 13.19
N ASP A 128 -8.65 -0.71 13.77
CA ASP A 128 -9.42 -0.22 14.89
C ASP A 128 -8.41 0.01 16.02
N ARG A 129 -7.86 1.23 16.09
CA ARG A 129 -7.39 1.80 17.35
C ARG A 129 -8.62 2.31 18.07
N ASN A 130 -9.42 1.37 18.57
CA ASN A 130 -10.44 1.62 19.57
C ASN A 130 -9.83 1.35 20.95
N GLY A 131 -9.81 2.39 21.80
CA GLY A 131 -9.64 2.29 23.26
C GLY A 131 -8.30 2.77 23.79
#